data_AF-A0A978UU24-F1
#
_entry.id   AF-A0A978UU24-F1
#
_cell.length_a   1.000
_cell.length_b   1.000
_cell.length_c   1.000
_cell.angle_alpha   90.00
_cell.angle_beta   90.00
_cell.angle_gamma   90.00
#
_symmetry.space_group_name_H-M   'P 1'
#
loop_
_entity.id
_entity.type
_entity.pdbx_description
1 polymer ?
#
loop_
_entity_poly.entity_id
_entity_poly.type
_entity_poly.pdbx_seq_one_letter_code
_entity_poly.pdbx_strand_id
1 'polypeptide(L)' 'MGNCSFLNANNLTGGLPVTFSNLTKLRTLRISSNNFTGKIPDFFHKFKLLQAL' A
#
# COMPACT_ATOMS: atom_id res chain seq x y z
N MET A 1 11.68 -9.21 11.54
CA MET A 1 10.58 -8.28 11.87
C MET A 1 10.06 -7.70 10.56
N GLY A 2 8.89 -8.15 10.09
CA GLY A 2 8.29 -7.71 8.82
C GLY A 2 7.62 -6.34 8.97
N ASN A 3 7.74 -5.48 7.97
CA ASN A 3 7.05 -4.19 7.98
C ASN A 3 5.60 -4.42 7.51
N CYS A 4 4.64 -4.06 8.35
CA CYS A 4 3.21 -4.16 8.09
C CYS A 4 2.64 -2.74 8.15
N SER A 5 1.97 -2.30 7.08
CA SER A 5 1.32 -0.99 7.04
C SER A 5 -0.19 -1.16 7.08
N PHE A 6 -0.81 -0.68 8.15
CA PHE A 6 -2.26 -0.69 8.37
C PHE A 6 -2.79 0.73 8.26
N LEU A 7 -3.56 1.00 7.21
CA LEU A 7 -4.24 2.27 6.96
C LEU A 7 -5.75 2.07 6.74
N ASN A 8 -6.28 0.88 7.03
CA ASN A 8 -7.67 0.56 6.79
C ASN A 8 -8.63 1.39 7.66
N ALA A 9 -9.85 1.59 7.15
CA ALA A 9 -10.93 2.32 7.85
C ALA A 9 -10.57 3.79 8.17
N ASN A 10 -10.09 4.53 7.18
CA ASN A 10 -9.89 5.98 7.26
C ASN A 10 -10.60 6.70 6.11
N ASN A 11 -10.63 8.03 6.17
CA ASN A 11 -11.20 8.86 5.09
C ASN A 11 -10.11 9.35 4.11
N LEU A 12 -9.05 8.54 3.90
CA LEU A 12 -7.96 8.91 3.00
C LEU A 12 -8.48 8.95 1.55
N THR A 13 -8.06 9.97 0.81
CA THR A 13 -8.47 10.24 -0.58
C THR A 13 -7.26 10.42 -1.48
N GLY A 14 -7.48 10.48 -2.79
CA GLY A 14 -6.40 10.59 -3.77
C GLY A 14 -5.75 9.24 -4.10
N GLY A 15 -4.65 9.27 -4.85
CA GLY A 15 -3.94 8.06 -5.29
C GLY A 15 -2.92 7.57 -4.28
N LEU A 16 -2.50 6.30 -4.43
CA LEU A 16 -1.39 5.75 -3.65
C LEU A 16 -0.09 6.46 -4.04
N PRO A 17 0.65 7.06 -3.09
CA PRO A 17 1.81 7.87 -3.41
C PRO A 17 2.98 6.99 -3.87
N VAL A 18 3.74 7.50 -4.86
CA VAL A 18 4.91 6.79 -5.43
C VAL A 18 5.99 6.45 -4.39
N THR A 19 6.02 7.19 -3.28
CA THR A 19 6.93 6.97 -2.15
C THR A 19 6.73 5.61 -1.48
N PHE A 20 5.55 4.99 -1.61
CA PHE A 20 5.32 3.63 -1.12
C PHE A 20 6.25 2.62 -1.80
N SER A 21 6.75 2.93 -3.00
CA SER A 21 7.75 2.10 -3.70
C SER A 21 9.05 1.87 -2.91
N ASN A 22 9.34 2.69 -1.89
CA ASN A 22 10.49 2.53 -1.00
C ASN A 22 10.27 1.46 0.08
N LEU A 23 9.03 1.00 0.28
CA LEU A 23 8.67 -0.04 1.25
C LEU A 23 8.97 -1.44 0.69
N THR A 24 10.20 -1.69 0.23
CA THR A 24 10.60 -2.95 -0.43
C THR A 24 10.51 -4.18 0.48
N LYS A 25 10.48 -3.98 1.80
CA LYS A 25 10.33 -5.04 2.82
C LYS A 25 8.89 -5.22 3.32
N LEU A 26 7.91 -4.57 2.68
CA LEU A 26 6.51 -4.64 3.05
C LEU A 26 5.97 -6.06 2.85
N ARG A 27 5.32 -6.61 3.87
CA ARG A 27 4.68 -7.94 3.83
C ARG A 27 3.17 -7.89 3.78
N THR A 28 2.60 -6.88 4.42
CA THR A 28 1.16 -6.66 4.53
C THR A 28 0.86 -5.20 4.27
N LEU A 29 -0.07 -4.94 3.34
CA LEU A 29 -0.58 -3.60 3.07
C LEU A 29 -2.10 -3.63 3.19
N ARG A 30 -2.66 -3.08 4.28
CA ARG A 30 -4.12 -2.97 4.42
C ARG A 30 -4.56 -1.54 4.21
N ILE A 31 -5.23 -1.29 3.08
CA ILE A 31 -5.74 0.04 2.69
C ILE A 31 -7.25 0.05 2.46
N SER A 32 -7.92 -1.07 2.73
CA SER A 32 -9.38 -1.23 2.57
C SER A 32 -10.16 -0.21 3.41
N SER A 33 -11.42 0.03 3.02
CA SER A 33 -12.29 1.00 3.70
C SER A 33 -11.66 2.41 3.75
N ASN A 34 -11.18 2.87 2.60
CA ASN A 34 -10.76 4.25 2.33
C ASN A 34 -11.39 4.73 1.03
N ASN A 35 -11.24 6.03 0.75
CA ASN A 35 -11.74 6.68 -0.45
C ASN A 35 -10.59 6.93 -1.46
N PHE A 36 -9.65 5.99 -1.57
CA PHE A 36 -8.55 6.09 -2.54
C PHE A 36 -9.09 6.05 -3.97
N THR A 37 -8.58 6.94 -4.82
CA THR A 37 -9.01 7.14 -6.21
C THR A 37 -7.80 7.26 -7.12
N GLY A 38 -7.99 7.13 -8.44
CA GLY A 38 -6.90 7.22 -9.41
C GLY A 38 -6.34 5.85 -9.78
N LYS A 39 -5.17 5.83 -10.44
CA LYS A 39 -4.60 4.59 -10.98
C LYS A 39 -3.89 3.78 -9.90
N ILE A 40 -4.01 2.46 -9.98
CA ILE A 40 -3.15 1.53 -9.25
C ILE A 40 -1.71 1.76 -9.73
N PRO A 41 -0.76 2.13 -8.86
CA PRO A 41 0.60 2.44 -9.31
C PRO A 41 1.40 1.22 -9.71
N ASP A 42 2.23 1.32 -10.75
CA ASP A 42 3.01 0.18 -11.24
C ASP A 42 4.09 -0.32 -10.25
N PHE A 43 4.40 0.46 -9.20
CA PHE A 43 5.41 0.08 -8.21
C PHE A 43 5.04 -1.14 -7.38
N PHE A 44 3.82 -1.66 -7.44
CA PHE A 44 3.45 -2.92 -6.77
C PHE A 44 4.38 -4.08 -7.15
N HIS A 45 4.97 -4.05 -8.35
CA HIS A 45 5.97 -5.04 -8.76
C HIS A 45 7.23 -5.08 -7.87
N LYS A 46 7.50 -4.02 -7.08
CA LYS A 46 8.66 -3.92 -6.19
C LYS A 46 8.43 -4.61 -4.85
N PHE A 47 7.19 -4.87 -4.45
CA PHE A 47 6.88 -5.53 -3.18
C PHE A 47 7.02 -7.04 -3.30
N LYS A 48 8.26 -7.50 -3.48
CA LYS A 48 8.60 -8.93 -3.64
C LYS A 48 8.25 -9.78 -2.41
N LEU A 49 8.08 -9.15 -1.25
CA LEU A 49 7.75 -9.80 0.01
C LEU A 49 6.27 -9.65 0.39
N LEU A 50 5.44 -9.03 -0.45
CA LEU A 50 4.02 -8.85 -0.16
C LEU A 50 3.32 -10.21 -0.17
N GLN A 51 2.64 -10.51 0.93
CA GLN A 51 1.91 -11.75 1.14
C GLN A 51 0.41 -11.51 1.26
N ALA A 52 0.01 -10.30 1.69
CA ALA A 52 -1.38 -9.93 1.88
C ALA A 52 -1.63 -8.46 1.51
N LEU A 53 -2.75 -8.23 0.82
CA LEU A 53 -3.30 -6.92 0.42
C LEU A 53 -4.72 -6.78 1.00
#